data_AF-A0AAV0ERK1-F1
#
_entry.id   AF-A0AAV0ERK1-F1
#
_cell.length_a   1.000
_cell.length_b   1.000
_cell.length_c   1.000
_cell.angle_alpha   90.00
_cell.angle_beta   90.00
_cell.angle_gamma   90.00
#
_symmetry.space_group_name_H-M   'P 1'
#
loop_
_entity.id
_entity.type
_entity.pdbx_description
1 polymer ?
#
loop_
_entity_poly.entity_id
_entity_poly.type
_entity_poly.pdbx_seq_one_letter_code
_entity_poly.pdbx_strand_id
1 'polypeptide(L)'
;MKKKGLDGEVMDGSDIIELVGNEEVFTSFVDHKFQELDKDCDGQLSVKELQPAVADIGAAIGLPAIGSSPHSDHIYSEVLNEFTHGKQEKVSKSEFKEVLGDILLGMATGLKRDPIVILRMDGEDLLEFLNNPSFETDMVSIFSEIELHGGSLKQYIVSAFKKLTVDRGVPPTSDSWVMGNIVEPAVGPCSTTVNDPVTKDAFMVEFKKVAENVAQRLKEHPVIVAHTENTFDGSGIKKLLSNKYELDKTLDSSIQNVPKDRHGKMSKKYLRVTLDLLAPAAGLPPIGAVDEMDKVIDETLKMLDGDDGKMVKEEEFKKVLREILGGLMMCLEGNAVSVSTNSVVHEPIASASTLLDPPSP
;
A
#
# COMPACT_ATOMS: atom_id res chain seq x y z
N MET A 1 -24.18 4.17 -1.54
CA MET A 1 -24.38 3.72 -0.15
C MET A 1 -23.08 4.01 0.59
N LYS A 2 -23.12 4.72 1.72
CA LYS A 2 -21.91 4.90 2.55
C LYS A 2 -21.58 3.54 3.17
N LYS A 3 -20.45 2.93 2.82
CA LYS A 3 -19.88 1.81 3.59
C LYS A 3 -19.72 2.34 5.02
N LYS A 4 -20.33 1.65 5.99
CA LYS A 4 -20.08 1.90 7.41
C LYS A 4 -18.61 1.54 7.64
N GLY A 5 -17.83 2.47 8.19
CA GLY A 5 -16.40 2.23 8.44
C GLY A 5 -16.26 1.03 9.36
N LEU A 6 -15.40 0.09 8.98
CA LEU A 6 -14.97 -0.98 9.86
C LEU A 6 -14.36 -0.35 11.12
N ASP A 7 -14.70 -0.85 12.29
CA ASP A 7 -14.19 -0.34 13.57
C ASP A 7 -12.71 -0.75 13.66
N GLY A 8 -11.81 0.16 13.30
CA GLY A 8 -10.39 -0.11 13.12
C GLY A 8 -9.55 1.08 13.51
N GLU A 9 -8.34 0.79 13.98
CA GLU A 9 -7.35 1.82 14.29
C GLU A 9 -6.67 2.29 13.01
N VAL A 10 -6.57 3.60 12.80
CA VAL A 10 -6.02 4.17 11.58
C VAL A 10 -4.59 4.64 11.85
N MET A 11 -3.64 4.05 11.14
CA MET A 11 -2.23 4.44 11.12
C MET A 11 -2.01 5.43 9.98
N ASP A 12 -2.06 6.73 10.29
CA ASP A 12 -1.95 7.83 9.31
C ASP A 12 -0.62 8.61 9.42
N GLY A 13 0.30 8.15 10.28
CA GLY A 13 1.60 8.76 10.50
C GLY A 13 1.59 9.98 11.43
N SER A 14 0.45 10.34 12.04
CA SER A 14 0.36 11.46 12.99
C SER A 14 1.31 11.32 14.18
N ASP A 15 1.43 10.12 14.76
CA ASP A 15 2.36 9.84 15.87
C ASP A 15 3.83 10.06 15.49
N ILE A 16 4.19 9.75 14.25
CA ILE A 16 5.56 9.99 13.74
C ILE A 16 5.82 11.50 13.62
N ILE A 17 4.83 12.26 13.15
CA ILE A 17 4.92 13.73 13.07
C ILE A 17 5.05 14.33 14.48
N GLU A 18 4.29 13.81 15.45
CA GLU A 18 4.38 14.26 16.85
C GLU A 18 5.76 13.96 17.45
N LEU A 19 6.29 12.74 17.24
CA LEU A 19 7.60 12.33 17.70
C LEU A 19 8.70 13.26 17.17
N VAL A 20 8.76 13.45 15.84
CA VAL A 20 9.80 14.28 15.20
C VAL A 20 9.61 15.77 15.52
N GLY A 21 8.36 16.23 15.68
CA GLY A 21 8.04 17.60 16.07
C GLY A 21 8.40 17.96 17.51
N ASN A 22 8.51 16.96 18.40
CA ASN A 22 8.99 17.15 19.76
C ASN A 22 10.53 17.13 19.80
N GLU A 23 11.15 18.30 19.69
CA GLU A 23 12.59 18.44 19.58
C GLU A 23 13.35 17.77 20.75
N GLU A 24 12.85 17.84 21.98
CA GLU A 24 13.50 17.23 23.15
C GLU A 24 13.47 15.70 23.10
N VAL A 25 12.28 15.13 22.85
CA VAL A 25 12.10 13.67 22.78
C VAL A 25 12.87 13.09 21.60
N PHE A 26 12.77 13.73 20.42
CA PHE A 26 13.47 13.27 19.24
C PHE A 26 14.99 13.39 19.39
N THR A 27 15.50 14.48 19.99
CA THR A 27 16.94 14.59 20.28
C THR A 27 17.39 13.50 21.25
N SER A 28 16.65 13.23 22.32
CA SER A 28 16.99 12.17 23.26
C SER A 28 17.03 10.78 22.59
N PHE A 29 16.06 10.48 21.73
CA PHE A 29 16.02 9.25 20.96
C PHE A 29 17.23 9.14 20.02
N VAL A 30 17.54 10.20 19.27
CA VAL A 30 18.69 10.25 18.36
C VAL A 30 20.00 10.12 19.12
N ASP A 31 20.14 10.77 20.28
CA ASP A 31 21.32 10.71 21.12
C ASP A 31 21.62 9.28 21.56
N HIS A 32 20.59 8.57 22.03
CA HIS A 32 20.70 7.17 22.43
C HIS A 32 21.09 6.28 21.25
N LYS A 33 20.37 6.40 20.13
CA LYS A 33 20.63 5.57 18.94
C LYS A 33 22.00 5.84 18.32
N PHE A 34 22.43 7.09 18.28
CA PHE A 34 23.76 7.45 17.79
C PHE A 34 24.87 6.81 18.64
N GLN A 35 24.73 6.85 19.97
CA GLN A 35 25.68 6.20 20.89
C GLN A 35 25.69 4.67 20.74
N GLU A 36 24.55 4.06 20.45
CA GLU A 36 24.48 2.62 20.18
C GLU A 36 25.23 2.23 18.90
N LEU A 37 25.21 3.11 17.88
CA LEU A 37 25.81 2.85 16.57
C LEU A 37 27.30 3.23 16.50
N ASP A 38 27.73 4.28 17.20
CA ASP A 38 29.13 4.77 17.24
C ASP A 38 30.00 3.82 18.10
N LYS A 39 30.45 2.71 17.48
CA LYS A 39 31.14 1.63 18.18
C LYS A 39 32.58 1.97 18.51
N ASP A 40 33.22 2.80 17.69
CA ASP A 40 34.59 3.25 17.92
C ASP A 40 34.68 4.54 18.74
N CYS A 41 33.52 5.15 19.04
CA CYS A 41 33.37 6.36 19.87
C CYS A 41 34.15 7.55 19.31
N ASP A 42 34.23 7.68 17.99
CA ASP A 42 34.92 8.77 17.32
C ASP A 42 34.03 10.01 17.09
N GLY A 43 32.75 9.91 17.44
CA GLY A 43 31.75 10.97 17.31
C GLY A 43 31.14 11.07 15.91
N GLN A 44 31.37 10.09 15.04
CA GLN A 44 30.85 10.02 13.67
C GLN A 44 30.44 8.58 13.33
N LEU A 45 29.46 8.40 12.44
CA LEU A 45 29.02 7.07 12.01
C LEU A 45 29.57 6.74 10.64
N SER A 46 30.30 5.63 10.55
CA SER A 46 30.68 5.04 9.28
C SER A 46 29.52 4.29 8.62
N VAL A 47 29.61 4.02 7.31
CA VAL A 47 28.62 3.19 6.59
C VAL A 47 28.40 1.83 7.27
N LYS A 48 29.46 1.24 7.83
CA LYS A 48 29.39 -0.07 8.52
C LYS A 48 28.60 0.02 9.82
N GLU A 49 28.64 1.16 10.49
CA GLU A 49 27.90 1.42 11.73
C GLU A 49 26.45 1.79 11.47
N LEU A 50 26.15 2.43 10.33
CA LEU A 50 24.79 2.74 9.91
C LEU A 50 24.03 1.52 9.38
N GLN A 51 24.73 0.57 8.76
CA GLN A 51 24.11 -0.57 8.09
C GLN A 51 23.14 -1.39 8.97
N PRO A 52 23.44 -1.70 10.25
CA PRO A 52 22.49 -2.37 11.14
C PRO A 52 21.23 -1.55 11.37
N ALA A 53 21.34 -0.24 11.62
CA ALA A 53 20.17 0.61 11.83
C ALA A 53 19.28 0.71 10.58
N VAL A 54 19.91 0.84 9.41
CA VAL A 54 19.18 0.89 8.13
C VAL A 54 18.52 -0.46 7.82
N ALA A 55 19.16 -1.58 8.16
CA ALA A 55 18.57 -2.92 8.05
C ALA A 55 17.38 -3.09 9.00
N ASP A 56 17.50 -2.65 10.25
CA ASP A 56 16.46 -2.75 11.27
C ASP A 56 15.24 -1.88 10.92
N ILE A 57 15.46 -0.67 10.37
CA ILE A 57 14.38 0.18 9.82
C ILE A 57 13.71 -0.54 8.66
N GLY A 58 14.49 -1.07 7.71
CA GLY A 58 13.96 -1.83 6.59
C GLY A 58 13.09 -3.00 7.02
N ALA A 59 13.57 -3.79 7.98
CA ALA A 59 12.80 -4.89 8.56
C ALA A 59 11.51 -4.40 9.24
N ALA A 60 11.57 -3.29 9.99
CA ALA A 60 10.41 -2.72 10.68
C ALA A 60 9.32 -2.24 9.70
N ILE A 61 9.70 -1.77 8.51
CA ILE A 61 8.74 -1.35 7.46
C ILE A 61 8.43 -2.46 6.45
N GLY A 62 8.84 -3.70 6.74
CA GLY A 62 8.53 -4.88 5.92
C GLY A 62 9.36 -5.03 4.65
N LEU A 63 10.51 -4.36 4.53
CA LEU A 63 11.46 -4.64 3.46
C LEU A 63 12.06 -6.04 3.62
N PRO A 64 12.24 -6.79 2.51
CA PRO A 64 13.01 -8.02 2.52
C PRO A 64 14.43 -7.79 3.07
N ALA A 65 15.03 -8.82 3.68
CA ALA A 65 16.39 -8.73 4.18
C ALA A 65 17.41 -8.38 3.07
N ILE A 66 18.49 -7.68 3.44
CA ILE A 66 19.61 -7.38 2.53
C ILE A 66 20.14 -8.70 1.94
N GLY A 67 20.35 -8.74 0.63
CA GLY A 67 20.79 -9.88 -0.16
C GLY A 67 19.65 -10.77 -0.70
N SER A 68 18.41 -10.51 -0.33
CA SER A 68 17.26 -11.30 -0.81
C SER A 68 16.89 -11.00 -2.26
N SER A 69 17.06 -9.76 -2.71
CA SER A 69 16.80 -9.37 -4.09
C SER A 69 17.62 -8.13 -4.51
N PRO A 70 17.98 -7.98 -5.80
CA PRO A 70 18.64 -6.77 -6.28
C PRO A 70 17.84 -5.49 -6.04
N HIS A 71 16.51 -5.59 -5.96
CA HIS A 71 15.63 -4.44 -5.79
C HIS A 71 15.59 -3.96 -4.34
N SER A 72 15.49 -4.88 -3.37
CA SER A 72 15.60 -4.54 -1.94
C SER A 72 16.98 -3.97 -1.62
N ASP A 73 18.04 -4.56 -2.17
CA ASP A 73 19.42 -4.12 -1.93
C ASP A 73 19.66 -2.70 -2.45
N HIS A 74 19.05 -2.36 -3.58
CA HIS A 74 19.07 -1.00 -4.11
C HIS A 74 18.43 -0.01 -3.13
N ILE A 75 17.29 -0.34 -2.51
CA ILE A 75 16.62 0.52 -1.52
C ILE A 75 17.54 0.77 -0.32
N TYR A 76 18.16 -0.28 0.23
CA TYR A 76 19.11 -0.12 1.34
C TYR A 76 20.32 0.76 0.95
N SER A 77 20.82 0.59 -0.27
CA SER A 77 21.94 1.41 -0.76
C SER A 77 21.58 2.88 -0.93
N GLU A 78 20.36 3.18 -1.40
CA GLU A 78 19.87 4.56 -1.54
C GLU A 78 19.73 5.22 -0.17
N VAL A 79 19.15 4.53 0.83
CA VAL A 79 19.05 5.08 2.19
C VAL A 79 20.44 5.35 2.78
N LEU A 80 21.41 4.45 2.59
CA LEU A 80 22.79 4.68 3.03
C LEU A 80 23.44 5.86 2.28
N ASN A 81 23.11 6.06 1.01
CA ASN A 81 23.60 7.18 0.22
C ASN A 81 23.03 8.51 0.72
N GLU A 82 21.77 8.55 1.17
CA GLU A 82 21.16 9.73 1.78
C GLU A 82 21.90 10.14 3.07
N PHE A 83 22.19 9.19 3.96
CA PHE A 83 22.98 9.48 5.17
C PHE A 83 24.40 10.00 4.85
N THR A 84 25.00 9.53 3.75
CA THR A 84 26.39 9.85 3.40
C THR A 84 26.53 10.92 2.30
N HIS A 85 25.43 11.50 1.85
CA HIS A 85 25.39 12.43 0.71
C HIS A 85 26.11 11.90 -0.55
N GLY A 86 26.07 10.58 -0.75
CA GLY A 86 26.78 9.88 -1.83
C GLY A 86 28.32 9.93 -1.78
N LYS A 87 28.90 10.44 -0.69
CA LYS A 87 30.35 10.42 -0.44
C LYS A 87 30.61 9.39 0.63
N GLN A 88 31.54 8.45 0.44
CA GLN A 88 31.90 7.44 1.46
C GLN A 88 32.65 8.08 2.66
N GLU A 89 32.05 9.07 3.29
CA GLU A 89 32.53 9.80 4.46
C GLU A 89 31.70 9.42 5.68
N LYS A 90 32.21 9.80 6.85
CA LYS A 90 31.55 9.54 8.13
C LYS A 90 30.46 10.60 8.37
N VAL A 91 29.42 10.20 9.10
CA VAL A 91 28.21 11.01 9.34
C VAL A 91 28.23 11.57 10.74
N SER A 92 28.14 12.88 10.89
CA SER A 92 28.03 13.53 12.20
C SER A 92 26.66 13.28 12.84
N LYS A 93 26.58 13.46 14.16
CA LYS A 93 25.31 13.34 14.90
C LYS A 93 24.21 14.29 14.39
N SER A 94 24.57 15.51 13.98
CA SER A 94 23.61 16.46 13.41
C SER A 94 23.07 15.98 12.07
N GLU A 95 23.93 15.44 11.19
CA GLU A 95 23.51 14.91 9.90
C GLU A 95 22.65 13.65 10.08
N PHE A 96 23.03 12.76 11.01
CA PHE A 96 22.22 11.59 11.34
C PHE A 96 20.82 11.98 11.84
N LYS A 97 20.73 12.99 12.72
CA LYS A 97 19.44 13.53 13.21
C LYS A 97 18.57 14.06 12.07
N GLU A 98 19.16 14.87 11.20
CA GLU A 98 18.46 15.50 10.07
C GLU A 98 17.92 14.45 9.11
N VAL A 99 18.77 13.55 8.62
CA VAL A 99 18.39 12.51 7.66
C VAL A 99 17.37 11.53 8.27
N LEU A 100 17.54 11.12 9.54
CA LEU A 100 16.55 10.26 10.20
C LEU A 100 15.19 10.96 10.35
N GLY A 101 15.19 12.26 10.67
CA GLY A 101 13.99 13.08 10.73
C GLY A 101 13.27 13.15 9.38
N ASP A 102 14.01 13.43 8.31
CA ASP A 102 13.47 13.50 6.95
C ASP A 102 12.87 12.16 6.48
N ILE A 103 13.53 11.04 6.79
CA ILE A 103 13.03 9.70 6.51
C ILE A 103 11.71 9.45 7.25
N LEU A 104 11.66 9.72 8.55
CA LEU A 104 10.45 9.53 9.37
C LEU A 104 9.29 10.42 8.90
N LEU A 105 9.56 11.68 8.58
CA LEU A 105 8.55 12.59 8.02
C LEU A 105 8.10 12.16 6.62
N GLY A 106 9.00 11.59 5.82
CA GLY A 106 8.68 10.96 4.54
C GLY A 106 7.71 9.79 4.72
N MET A 107 7.99 8.89 5.67
CA MET A 107 7.10 7.78 6.03
C MET A 107 5.73 8.29 6.49
N ALA A 108 5.70 9.29 7.38
CA ALA A 108 4.46 9.88 7.86
C ALA A 108 3.65 10.52 6.73
N THR A 109 4.32 11.18 5.79
CA THR A 109 3.68 11.74 4.59
C THR A 109 3.08 10.63 3.71
N GLY A 110 3.79 9.50 3.58
CA GLY A 110 3.29 8.30 2.91
C GLY A 110 2.04 7.73 3.58
N LEU A 111 2.09 7.50 4.89
CA LEU A 111 0.95 6.99 5.67
C LEU A 111 -0.25 7.94 5.67
N LYS A 112 0.00 9.25 5.65
CA LYS A 112 -1.07 10.24 5.54
C LYS A 112 -1.78 10.16 4.18
N ARG A 113 -1.04 9.83 3.13
CA ARG A 113 -1.60 9.64 1.77
C ARG A 113 -2.31 8.29 1.67
N ASP A 114 -1.68 7.23 2.16
CA ASP A 114 -2.11 5.85 2.07
C ASP A 114 -2.19 5.24 3.50
N PRO A 115 -3.24 5.58 4.28
CA PRO A 115 -3.34 5.14 5.67
C PRO A 115 -3.59 3.64 5.76
N ILE A 116 -3.01 3.02 6.80
CA ILE A 116 -3.21 1.60 7.09
C ILE A 116 -4.24 1.49 8.20
N VAL A 117 -5.32 0.74 7.95
CA VAL A 117 -6.35 0.46 8.94
C VAL A 117 -6.08 -0.91 9.56
N ILE A 118 -5.87 -0.95 10.88
CA ILE A 118 -5.74 -2.18 11.64
C ILE A 118 -7.13 -2.65 12.06
N LEU A 119 -7.56 -3.76 11.47
CA LEU A 119 -8.86 -4.37 11.68
C LEU A 119 -8.73 -5.59 12.59
N ARG A 120 -9.65 -5.70 13.56
CA ARG A 120 -9.78 -6.91 14.36
C ARG A 120 -10.99 -7.72 13.90
N MET A 121 -10.72 -8.82 13.21
CA MET A 121 -11.74 -9.73 12.67
C MET A 121 -12.11 -10.78 13.72
N ASP A 122 -13.24 -10.60 14.40
CA ASP A 122 -13.76 -11.52 15.42
C ASP A 122 -15.08 -12.22 15.03
N GLY A 123 -15.50 -12.04 13.79
CA GLY A 123 -16.68 -12.67 13.21
C GLY A 123 -17.97 -11.86 13.33
N GLU A 124 -18.00 -10.73 14.05
CA GLU A 124 -19.20 -9.89 14.14
C GLU A 124 -19.60 -9.32 12.77
N ASP A 125 -18.65 -8.76 12.02
CA ASP A 125 -18.89 -8.23 10.67
C ASP A 125 -19.36 -9.31 9.69
N LEU A 126 -18.85 -10.54 9.81
CA LEU A 126 -19.31 -11.66 9.00
C LEU A 126 -20.76 -12.02 9.33
N LEU A 127 -21.13 -12.03 10.61
CA LEU A 127 -22.52 -12.25 11.03
C LEU A 127 -23.44 -11.12 10.57
N GLU A 128 -22.99 -9.86 10.60
CA GLU A 128 -23.74 -8.73 10.05
C GLU A 128 -23.97 -8.92 8.54
N PHE A 129 -22.94 -9.33 7.79
CA PHE A 129 -23.04 -9.65 6.37
C PHE A 129 -24.06 -10.76 6.08
N LEU A 130 -24.05 -11.87 6.83
CA LEU A 130 -24.99 -12.99 6.63
C LEU A 130 -26.46 -12.62 6.86
N ASN A 131 -26.71 -11.55 7.63
CA ASN A 131 -28.05 -11.04 7.90
C ASN A 131 -28.45 -9.89 6.97
N ASN A 132 -27.55 -9.43 6.11
CA ASN A 132 -27.79 -8.35 5.17
C ASN A 132 -28.66 -8.83 3.99
N PRO A 133 -29.66 -8.05 3.54
CA PRO A 133 -30.41 -8.36 2.32
C PRO A 133 -29.55 -8.55 1.06
N SER A 134 -28.35 -7.96 1.00
CA SER A 134 -27.44 -8.13 -0.14
C SER A 134 -26.77 -9.50 -0.19
N PHE A 135 -26.76 -10.26 0.91
CA PHE A 135 -26.06 -11.55 1.03
C PHE A 135 -26.38 -12.49 -0.12
N GLU A 136 -27.66 -12.71 -0.42
CA GLU A 136 -28.06 -13.62 -1.49
C GLU A 136 -27.56 -13.14 -2.87
N THR A 137 -27.60 -11.83 -3.12
CA THR A 137 -27.14 -11.27 -4.39
C THR A 137 -25.63 -11.41 -4.53
N ASP A 138 -24.88 -11.09 -3.48
CA ASP A 138 -23.42 -11.15 -3.43
C ASP A 138 -22.94 -12.60 -3.63
N MET A 139 -23.53 -13.56 -2.91
CA MET A 139 -23.15 -14.97 -3.01
C MET A 139 -23.52 -15.61 -4.35
N VAL A 140 -24.58 -15.14 -5.01
CA VAL A 140 -24.96 -15.62 -6.35
C VAL A 140 -23.99 -15.14 -7.41
N SER A 141 -23.50 -13.90 -7.29
CA SER A 141 -22.42 -13.39 -8.14
C SER A 141 -21.17 -14.25 -7.96
N ILE A 142 -20.75 -14.45 -6.71
CA ILE A 142 -19.57 -15.27 -6.37
C ILE A 142 -19.71 -16.69 -6.91
N PHE A 143 -20.87 -17.35 -6.72
CA PHE A 143 -21.10 -18.69 -7.22
C PHE A 143 -20.96 -18.78 -8.75
N SER A 144 -21.42 -17.77 -9.47
CA SER A 144 -21.37 -17.71 -10.94
C SER A 144 -19.95 -17.49 -11.47
N GLU A 145 -19.11 -16.78 -10.71
CA GLU A 145 -17.69 -16.56 -11.04
C GLU A 145 -16.79 -17.78 -10.72
N ILE A 146 -17.25 -18.71 -9.89
CA ILE A 146 -16.48 -19.90 -9.52
C ILE A 146 -16.62 -20.96 -10.63
N GLU A 147 -15.66 -20.98 -11.54
CA GLU A 147 -15.58 -21.96 -12.63
C GLU A 147 -14.92 -23.27 -12.16
N LEU A 148 -15.63 -24.05 -11.34
CA LEU A 148 -15.19 -25.38 -10.92
C LEU A 148 -15.96 -26.48 -11.66
N HIS A 149 -15.48 -26.89 -12.83
CA HIS A 149 -16.07 -28.02 -13.56
C HIS A 149 -15.97 -29.33 -12.76
N GLY A 150 -17.10 -29.79 -12.21
CA GLY A 150 -17.16 -31.02 -11.41
C GLY A 150 -16.57 -30.90 -10.01
N GLY A 151 -16.42 -29.67 -9.49
CA GLY A 151 -15.95 -29.44 -8.13
C GLY A 151 -16.96 -29.92 -7.07
N SER A 152 -16.43 -30.40 -5.94
CA SER A 152 -17.24 -30.73 -4.76
C SER A 152 -17.82 -29.46 -4.12
N LEU A 153 -18.94 -29.60 -3.39
CA LEU A 153 -19.54 -28.50 -2.60
C LEU A 153 -18.51 -27.83 -1.67
N LYS A 154 -17.63 -28.63 -1.05
CA LYS A 154 -16.52 -28.14 -0.23
C LYS A 154 -15.61 -27.17 -0.98
N GLN A 155 -15.24 -27.50 -2.21
CA GLN A 155 -14.36 -26.65 -3.03
C GLN A 155 -15.06 -25.34 -3.44
N TYR A 156 -16.35 -25.40 -3.76
CA TYR A 156 -17.13 -24.19 -4.01
C TYR A 156 -17.17 -23.26 -2.80
N ILE A 157 -17.39 -23.80 -1.60
CA ILE A 157 -17.40 -23.02 -0.35
C ILE A 157 -16.04 -22.37 -0.08
N VAL A 158 -14.95 -23.14 -0.17
CA VAL A 158 -13.59 -22.61 0.03
C VAL A 158 -13.26 -21.54 -1.01
N SER A 159 -13.62 -21.75 -2.28
CA SER A 159 -13.44 -20.74 -3.33
C SER A 159 -14.26 -19.48 -3.09
N ALA A 160 -15.45 -19.60 -2.52
CA ALA A 160 -16.26 -18.44 -2.14
C ALA A 160 -15.60 -17.63 -1.00
N PHE A 161 -15.05 -18.29 0.02
CA PHE A 161 -14.26 -17.61 1.06
C PHE A 161 -12.99 -16.95 0.54
N LYS A 162 -12.41 -17.42 -0.57
CA LYS A 162 -11.29 -16.76 -1.26
C LYS A 162 -11.71 -15.48 -2.01
N LYS A 163 -12.99 -15.36 -2.34
CA LYS A 163 -13.56 -14.20 -3.04
C LYS A 163 -14.10 -13.14 -2.07
N LEU A 164 -14.43 -13.52 -0.85
CA LEU A 164 -14.82 -12.59 0.21
C LEU A 164 -13.58 -11.91 0.81
N THR A 165 -13.74 -10.63 1.13
CA THR A 165 -12.69 -9.77 1.66
C THR A 165 -13.11 -9.18 3.02
N VAL A 166 -12.25 -8.36 3.61
CA VAL A 166 -12.44 -7.76 4.93
C VAL A 166 -13.71 -6.92 5.04
N ASP A 167 -14.22 -6.37 3.93
CA ASP A 167 -15.50 -5.65 3.87
C ASP A 167 -16.71 -6.54 4.20
N ARG A 168 -16.55 -7.87 4.12
CA ARG A 168 -17.55 -8.88 4.49
C ARG A 168 -17.19 -9.63 5.77
N GLY A 169 -16.25 -9.10 6.55
CA GLY A 169 -15.81 -9.67 7.82
C GLY A 169 -14.98 -10.96 7.67
N VAL A 170 -14.42 -11.21 6.49
CA VAL A 170 -13.60 -12.40 6.22
C VAL A 170 -12.12 -11.98 6.16
N PRO A 171 -11.25 -12.49 7.05
CA PRO A 171 -9.82 -12.23 6.95
C PRO A 171 -9.22 -12.91 5.71
N PRO A 172 -8.06 -12.43 5.21
CA PRO A 172 -7.43 -12.96 4.01
C PRO A 172 -7.18 -14.48 4.09
N THR A 173 -7.91 -15.24 3.29
CA THR A 173 -7.79 -16.70 3.26
C THR A 173 -6.60 -17.21 2.45
N SER A 174 -5.86 -16.31 1.80
CA SER A 174 -4.53 -16.58 1.25
C SER A 174 -3.51 -16.86 2.35
N ASP A 175 -3.73 -16.36 3.57
CA ASP A 175 -2.90 -16.65 4.72
C ASP A 175 -3.08 -18.11 5.19
N SER A 176 -1.95 -18.80 5.36
CA SER A 176 -1.94 -20.22 5.70
C SER A 176 -2.52 -20.50 7.09
N TRP A 177 -2.33 -19.59 8.05
CA TRP A 177 -2.87 -19.74 9.40
C TRP A 177 -4.38 -19.56 9.39
N VAL A 178 -4.89 -18.55 8.67
CA VAL A 178 -6.34 -18.31 8.54
C VAL A 178 -7.02 -19.51 7.87
N MET A 179 -6.48 -20.00 6.76
CA MET A 179 -7.05 -21.14 6.07
C MET A 179 -7.06 -22.39 6.97
N GLY A 180 -5.94 -22.71 7.61
CA GLY A 180 -5.79 -23.94 8.41
C GLY A 180 -6.51 -23.94 9.76
N ASN A 181 -6.65 -22.78 10.41
CA ASN A 181 -7.21 -22.70 11.77
C ASN A 181 -8.66 -22.19 11.82
N ILE A 182 -9.06 -21.38 10.82
CA ILE A 182 -10.38 -20.75 10.78
C ILE A 182 -11.27 -21.44 9.73
N VAL A 183 -10.86 -21.44 8.45
CA VAL A 183 -11.74 -21.82 7.33
C VAL A 183 -11.89 -23.34 7.19
N GLU A 184 -10.79 -24.08 6.98
CA GLU A 184 -10.85 -25.54 6.75
C GLU A 184 -11.55 -26.31 7.87
N PRO A 185 -11.31 -26.00 9.16
CA PRO A 185 -12.00 -26.68 10.25
C PRO A 185 -13.49 -26.33 10.36
N ALA A 186 -13.91 -25.13 9.91
CA ALA A 186 -15.31 -24.72 9.89
C ALA A 186 -16.13 -25.42 8.79
N VAL A 187 -15.47 -25.74 7.68
CA VAL A 187 -16.08 -26.46 6.55
C VAL A 187 -16.39 -27.91 6.92
N GLY A 188 -15.59 -28.51 7.82
CA GLY A 188 -15.81 -29.87 8.34
C GLY A 188 -15.86 -30.96 7.25
N PRO A 189 -16.28 -32.19 7.60
CA PRO A 189 -16.70 -33.17 6.61
C PRO A 189 -18.10 -32.76 6.09
N CYS A 190 -18.17 -32.02 4.98
CA CYS A 190 -19.45 -31.73 4.32
C CYS A 190 -20.24 -33.04 4.14
N SER A 191 -21.48 -33.07 4.63
CA SER A 191 -22.32 -34.29 4.67
C SER A 191 -22.77 -34.81 3.29
N THR A 192 -22.34 -34.22 2.18
CA THR A 192 -22.76 -34.64 0.84
C THR A 192 -21.82 -35.68 0.26
N THR A 193 -22.00 -36.92 0.73
CA THR A 193 -21.90 -38.07 -0.17
C THR A 193 -23.03 -37.92 -1.20
N VAL A 194 -22.73 -37.58 -2.46
CA VAL A 194 -23.39 -38.03 -3.71
C VAL A 194 -22.87 -37.19 -4.88
N ASN A 195 -22.60 -37.87 -6.00
CA ASN A 195 -22.10 -37.36 -7.30
C ASN A 195 -23.09 -36.45 -8.06
N ASP A 196 -23.86 -35.61 -7.37
CA ASP A 196 -24.76 -34.66 -8.02
C ASP A 196 -24.05 -33.32 -8.27
N PRO A 197 -24.34 -32.62 -9.38
CA PRO A 197 -23.81 -31.29 -9.61
C PRO A 197 -24.26 -30.36 -8.49
N VAL A 198 -23.32 -29.55 -7.98
CA VAL A 198 -23.59 -28.59 -6.91
C VAL A 198 -24.67 -27.62 -7.37
N THR A 199 -25.84 -27.65 -6.73
CA THR A 199 -26.92 -26.70 -7.00
C THR A 199 -26.68 -25.42 -6.22
N LYS A 200 -27.14 -24.29 -6.77
CA LYS A 200 -27.08 -22.98 -6.11
C LYS A 200 -27.70 -23.01 -4.71
N ASP A 201 -28.86 -23.65 -4.55
CA ASP A 201 -29.55 -23.69 -3.27
C ASP A 201 -28.78 -24.50 -2.21
N ALA A 202 -28.19 -25.64 -2.61
CA ALA A 202 -27.35 -26.43 -1.73
C ALA A 202 -26.09 -25.67 -1.31
N PHE A 203 -25.48 -24.92 -2.24
CA PHE A 203 -24.36 -24.04 -1.96
C PHE A 203 -24.72 -22.96 -0.94
N MET A 204 -25.85 -22.25 -1.13
CA MET A 204 -26.25 -21.15 -0.24
C MET A 204 -26.51 -21.63 1.19
N VAL A 205 -27.24 -22.74 1.35
CA VAL A 205 -27.57 -23.29 2.67
C VAL A 205 -26.31 -23.75 3.40
N GLU A 206 -25.43 -24.50 2.73
CA GLU A 206 -24.22 -25.00 3.37
C GLU A 206 -23.21 -23.86 3.61
N PHE A 207 -23.07 -22.91 2.68
CA PHE A 207 -22.19 -21.76 2.85
C PHE A 207 -22.57 -20.96 4.09
N LYS A 208 -23.86 -20.64 4.29
CA LYS A 208 -24.32 -19.89 5.46
C LYS A 208 -23.95 -20.58 6.77
N LYS A 209 -24.17 -21.90 6.85
CA LYS A 209 -23.79 -22.71 8.02
C LYS A 209 -22.27 -22.71 8.26
N VAL A 210 -21.47 -22.84 7.20
CA VAL A 210 -20.00 -22.77 7.33
C VAL A 210 -19.56 -21.37 7.76
N ALA A 211 -20.18 -20.30 7.23
CA ALA A 211 -19.87 -18.93 7.59
C ALA A 211 -20.20 -18.61 9.06
N GLU A 212 -21.30 -19.16 9.60
CA GLU A 212 -21.61 -19.10 11.04
C GLU A 212 -20.53 -19.80 11.88
N ASN A 213 -20.05 -20.97 11.43
CA ASN A 213 -18.96 -21.67 12.10
C ASN A 213 -17.63 -20.90 12.01
N VAL A 214 -17.35 -20.26 10.87
CA VAL A 214 -16.17 -19.38 10.69
C VAL A 214 -16.26 -18.21 11.67
N ALA A 215 -17.41 -17.55 11.77
CA ALA A 215 -17.61 -16.46 12.72
C ALA A 215 -17.38 -16.91 14.16
N GLN A 216 -17.89 -18.10 14.55
CA GLN A 216 -17.63 -18.66 15.88
C GLN A 216 -16.14 -18.91 16.13
N ARG A 217 -15.39 -19.37 15.12
CA ARG A 217 -13.94 -19.56 15.23
C ARG A 217 -13.18 -18.26 15.33
N LEU A 218 -13.57 -17.23 14.57
CA LEU A 218 -13.01 -15.89 14.68
C LEU A 218 -13.27 -15.27 16.06
N LYS A 219 -14.42 -15.58 16.67
CA LYS A 219 -14.71 -15.13 18.04
C LYS A 219 -13.75 -15.75 19.06
N GLU A 220 -13.39 -17.01 18.88
CA GLU A 220 -12.44 -17.73 19.74
C GLU A 220 -10.99 -17.34 19.45
N HIS A 221 -10.66 -17.12 18.18
CA HIS A 221 -9.33 -16.77 17.70
C HIS A 221 -9.42 -15.57 16.74
N PRO A 222 -9.54 -14.33 17.29
CA PRO A 222 -9.63 -13.12 16.48
C PRO A 222 -8.38 -12.94 15.63
N VAL A 223 -8.57 -12.43 14.41
CA VAL A 223 -7.48 -12.21 13.45
C VAL A 223 -7.26 -10.72 13.28
N ILE A 224 -6.02 -10.26 13.46
CA ILE A 224 -5.65 -8.88 13.17
C ILE A 224 -5.26 -8.78 11.69
N VAL A 225 -5.84 -7.82 10.99
CA VAL A 225 -5.62 -7.59 9.56
C VAL A 225 -5.22 -6.14 9.34
N ALA A 226 -4.06 -5.92 8.71
CA ALA A 226 -3.69 -4.63 8.16
C ALA A 226 -4.38 -4.49 6.79
N HIS A 227 -5.22 -3.45 6.67
CA HIS A 227 -6.01 -3.17 5.50
C HIS A 227 -5.63 -1.80 4.92
N THR A 228 -5.44 -1.73 3.61
CA THR A 228 -5.35 -0.47 2.87
C THR A 228 -6.40 -0.49 1.76
N GLU A 229 -7.09 0.64 1.55
CA GLU A 229 -8.02 0.84 0.44
C GLU A 229 -7.77 2.23 -0.16
N ASN A 230 -7.30 2.25 -1.40
CA ASN A 230 -7.04 3.46 -2.16
C ASN A 230 -8.03 3.56 -3.31
N THR A 231 -8.69 4.72 -3.42
CA THR A 231 -9.63 5.00 -4.51
C THR A 231 -9.11 6.17 -5.33
N PHE A 232 -8.85 5.92 -6.61
CA PHE A 232 -8.45 6.92 -7.59
C PHE A 232 -9.68 7.34 -8.41
N ASP A 233 -10.27 8.47 -8.04
CA ASP A 233 -11.51 9.02 -8.63
C ASP A 233 -11.29 10.34 -9.39
N GLY A 234 -10.03 10.74 -9.56
CA GLY A 234 -9.66 12.01 -10.22
C GLY A 234 -9.80 13.26 -9.35
N SER A 235 -10.26 13.15 -8.09
CA SER A 235 -10.40 14.29 -7.18
C SER A 235 -9.06 14.97 -6.86
N GLY A 236 -7.99 14.20 -6.70
CA GLY A 236 -6.63 14.71 -6.52
C GLY A 236 -6.17 15.54 -7.71
N ILE A 237 -6.39 15.04 -8.93
CA ILE A 237 -6.08 15.77 -10.16
C ILE A 237 -6.90 17.05 -10.24
N LYS A 238 -8.20 16.98 -9.95
CA LYS A 238 -9.11 18.13 -9.95
C LYS A 238 -8.65 19.22 -8.98
N LYS A 239 -8.21 18.81 -7.78
CA LYS A 239 -7.66 19.73 -6.77
C LYS A 239 -6.39 20.42 -7.30
N LEU A 240 -5.46 19.66 -7.87
CA LEU A 240 -4.23 20.20 -8.46
C LEU A 240 -4.54 21.17 -9.62
N LEU A 241 -5.42 20.79 -10.56
CA LEU A 241 -5.81 21.62 -11.71
C LEU A 241 -6.54 22.91 -11.28
N SER A 242 -7.23 22.89 -10.14
CA SER A 242 -7.93 24.07 -9.61
C SER A 242 -6.98 25.08 -8.94
N ASN A 243 -5.80 24.65 -8.50
CA ASN A 243 -4.80 25.51 -7.88
C ASN A 243 -3.69 25.88 -8.87
N LYS A 244 -3.87 27.00 -9.59
CA LYS A 244 -2.93 27.45 -10.62
C LYS A 244 -1.48 27.58 -10.12
N TYR A 245 -1.29 28.14 -8.92
CA TYR A 245 0.05 28.34 -8.37
C TYR A 245 0.76 27.01 -8.10
N GLU A 246 0.06 26.08 -7.47
CA GLU A 246 0.60 24.75 -7.17
C GLU A 246 0.85 23.94 -8.44
N LEU A 247 -0.10 23.97 -9.39
CA LEU A 247 0.06 23.32 -10.70
C LEU A 247 1.29 23.85 -11.44
N ASP A 248 1.44 25.17 -11.57
CA ASP A 248 2.57 25.77 -12.29
C ASP A 248 3.90 25.43 -11.59
N LYS A 249 3.95 25.52 -10.25
CA LYS A 249 5.13 25.14 -9.46
C LYS A 249 5.54 23.67 -9.67
N THR A 250 4.57 22.75 -9.62
CA THR A 250 4.83 21.30 -9.76
C THR A 250 5.20 20.95 -11.21
N LEU A 251 4.58 21.61 -12.19
CA LEU A 251 4.97 21.46 -13.60
C LEU A 251 6.41 21.95 -13.83
N ASP A 252 6.78 23.11 -13.30
CA ASP A 252 8.14 23.65 -13.43
C ASP A 252 9.20 22.74 -12.79
N SER A 253 8.90 22.20 -11.61
CA SER A 253 9.80 21.28 -10.91
C SER A 253 9.95 19.94 -11.64
N SER A 254 8.86 19.36 -12.15
CA SER A 254 8.88 18.05 -12.80
C SER A 254 9.64 18.04 -14.14
N ILE A 255 9.72 19.19 -14.84
CA ILE A 255 10.45 19.30 -16.10
C ILE A 255 11.93 19.70 -15.94
N GLN A 256 12.36 20.07 -14.73
CA GLN A 256 13.69 20.65 -14.49
C GLN A 256 14.83 19.71 -14.94
N ASN A 257 14.64 18.42 -14.73
CA ASN A 257 15.63 17.37 -15.03
C ASN A 257 15.42 16.70 -16.40
N VAL A 258 14.42 17.14 -17.18
CA VAL A 258 14.14 16.54 -18.48
C VAL A 258 15.18 17.02 -19.51
N PRO A 259 15.83 16.12 -20.25
CA PRO A 259 16.83 16.49 -21.24
C PRO A 259 16.28 17.44 -22.32
N LYS A 260 16.95 18.59 -22.50
CA LYS A 260 16.63 19.60 -23.50
C LYS A 260 17.64 19.55 -24.65
N ASP A 261 17.18 19.81 -25.88
CA ASP A 261 18.07 19.99 -27.03
C ASP A 261 18.77 21.36 -26.99
N ARG A 262 19.66 21.61 -27.98
CA ARG A 262 20.36 22.89 -28.16
C ARG A 262 19.43 24.11 -28.37
N HIS A 263 18.15 23.89 -28.61
CA HIS A 263 17.12 24.91 -28.81
C HIS A 263 16.13 24.98 -27.63
N GLY A 264 16.40 24.28 -26.53
CA GLY A 264 15.55 24.24 -25.34
C GLY A 264 14.27 23.43 -25.52
N LYS A 265 14.20 22.56 -26.53
CA LYS A 265 13.05 21.67 -26.76
C LYS A 265 13.23 20.34 -26.04
N MET A 266 12.11 19.73 -25.67
CA MET A 266 12.04 18.45 -24.97
C MET A 266 11.28 17.44 -25.84
N SER A 267 11.70 16.18 -25.79
CA SER A 267 11.00 15.10 -26.51
C SER A 267 9.80 14.62 -25.71
N LYS A 268 8.65 14.46 -26.37
CA LYS A 268 7.43 13.89 -25.79
C LYS A 268 7.61 12.51 -25.16
N LYS A 269 8.65 11.74 -25.54
CA LYS A 269 8.97 10.44 -24.91
C LYS A 269 9.20 10.51 -23.39
N TYR A 270 9.51 11.70 -22.86
CA TYR A 270 9.68 11.91 -21.43
C TYR A 270 8.37 12.23 -20.70
N LEU A 271 7.23 12.37 -21.40
CA LEU A 271 5.95 12.71 -20.79
C LEU A 271 5.51 11.68 -19.74
N ARG A 272 5.73 10.39 -19.99
CA ARG A 272 5.41 9.34 -19.00
C ARG A 272 6.20 9.51 -17.71
N VAL A 273 7.51 9.70 -17.82
CA VAL A 273 8.40 9.89 -16.65
C VAL A 273 8.08 11.20 -15.93
N THR A 274 7.78 12.28 -16.67
CA THR A 274 7.39 13.55 -16.05
C THR A 274 6.01 13.45 -15.38
N LEU A 275 5.08 12.69 -15.95
CA LEU A 275 3.77 12.43 -15.34
C LEU A 275 3.93 11.66 -14.02
N ASP A 276 4.84 10.70 -13.95
CA ASP A 276 5.15 9.97 -12.72
C ASP A 276 5.66 10.91 -11.61
N LEU A 277 6.49 11.90 -11.95
CA LEU A 277 6.93 12.95 -11.01
C LEU A 277 5.77 13.86 -10.54
N LEU A 278 4.70 13.99 -11.34
CA LEU A 278 3.49 14.74 -10.98
C LEU A 278 2.48 13.90 -10.20
N ALA A 279 2.58 12.57 -10.25
CA ALA A 279 1.61 11.65 -9.68
C ALA A 279 1.34 11.93 -8.19
N PRO A 280 2.35 12.16 -7.32
CA PRO A 280 2.11 12.47 -5.91
C PRO A 280 1.25 13.73 -5.70
N ALA A 281 1.51 14.79 -6.46
CA ALA A 281 0.74 16.04 -6.37
C ALA A 281 -0.68 15.90 -6.92
N ALA A 282 -0.89 14.97 -7.86
CA ALA A 282 -2.17 14.65 -8.47
C ALA A 282 -2.97 13.59 -7.70
N GLY A 283 -2.42 13.03 -6.62
CA GLY A 283 -3.05 11.93 -5.87
C GLY A 283 -3.12 10.62 -6.68
N LEU A 284 -2.19 10.43 -7.62
CA LEU A 284 -2.06 9.23 -8.42
C LEU A 284 -0.97 8.31 -7.83
N PRO A 285 -1.09 6.98 -8.02
CA PRO A 285 -0.05 6.07 -7.62
C PRO A 285 1.16 6.21 -8.56
N PRO A 286 2.36 5.79 -8.13
CA PRO A 286 3.49 5.65 -9.04
C PRO A 286 3.14 4.73 -10.21
N ILE A 287 3.64 5.06 -11.41
CA ILE A 287 3.44 4.24 -12.61
C ILE A 287 4.09 2.88 -12.39
N GLY A 288 3.36 1.80 -12.71
CA GLY A 288 3.78 0.41 -12.44
C GLY A 288 3.32 -0.14 -11.09
N ALA A 289 2.73 0.69 -10.21
CA ALA A 289 2.25 0.21 -8.91
C ALA A 289 0.84 -0.39 -8.98
N VAL A 290 0.01 0.06 -9.93
CA VAL A 290 -1.39 -0.38 -10.09
C VAL A 290 -1.68 -0.61 -11.56
N ASP A 291 -1.81 -1.87 -11.97
CA ASP A 291 -2.01 -2.30 -13.36
C ASP A 291 -3.26 -1.65 -14.01
N GLU A 292 -4.36 -1.52 -13.26
CA GLU A 292 -5.58 -0.87 -13.74
C GLU A 292 -5.35 0.61 -14.02
N MET A 293 -4.58 1.30 -13.17
CA MET A 293 -4.26 2.71 -13.34
C MET A 293 -3.30 2.90 -14.52
N ASP A 294 -2.33 2.00 -14.69
CA ASP A 294 -1.42 2.03 -15.83
C ASP A 294 -2.17 1.88 -17.16
N LYS A 295 -3.21 1.04 -17.22
CA LYS A 295 -4.08 0.93 -18.40
C LYS A 295 -4.79 2.25 -18.69
N VAL A 296 -5.34 2.92 -17.69
CA VAL A 296 -6.00 4.23 -17.84
C VAL A 296 -5.02 5.30 -18.31
N ILE A 297 -3.79 5.30 -17.79
CA ILE A 297 -2.71 6.19 -18.22
C ILE A 297 -2.32 5.92 -19.69
N ASP A 298 -2.13 4.67 -20.05
CA ASP A 298 -1.78 4.26 -21.41
C ASP A 298 -2.86 4.64 -22.42
N GLU A 299 -4.13 4.44 -22.08
CA GLU A 299 -5.25 4.85 -22.92
C GLU A 299 -5.31 6.37 -23.10
N THR A 300 -5.12 7.13 -22.03
CA THR A 300 -5.13 8.60 -22.08
C THR A 300 -3.98 9.16 -22.90
N LEU A 301 -2.77 8.60 -22.73
CA LEU A 301 -1.59 8.98 -23.52
C LEU A 301 -1.79 8.70 -25.02
N LYS A 302 -2.42 7.57 -25.37
CA LYS A 302 -2.76 7.22 -26.76
C LYS A 302 -3.78 8.18 -27.37
N MET A 303 -4.80 8.59 -26.62
CA MET A 303 -5.85 9.50 -27.12
C MET A 303 -5.33 10.91 -27.44
N LEU A 304 -4.25 11.34 -26.79
CA LEU A 304 -3.73 12.71 -26.89
C LEU A 304 -2.46 12.85 -27.75
N ASP A 305 -2.11 11.82 -28.53
CA ASP A 305 -0.81 11.75 -29.25
C ASP A 305 0.37 12.09 -28.32
N GLY A 306 0.30 11.60 -27.08
CA GLY A 306 1.22 11.93 -25.99
C GLY A 306 2.60 11.30 -26.14
N ASP A 307 2.79 10.35 -27.04
CA ASP A 307 4.06 9.62 -27.19
C ASP A 307 4.54 9.52 -28.65
N ASP A 308 4.34 10.60 -29.42
CA ASP A 308 4.83 10.71 -30.80
C ASP A 308 6.36 10.98 -30.90
N GLY A 309 7.04 11.09 -29.75
CA GLY A 309 8.47 11.40 -29.64
C GLY A 309 8.87 12.81 -30.10
N LYS A 310 7.92 13.65 -30.50
CA LYS A 310 8.15 14.97 -31.10
C LYS A 310 8.88 15.91 -30.14
N MET A 311 9.78 16.71 -30.69
CA MET A 311 10.46 17.79 -29.96
C MET A 311 9.55 19.01 -29.85
N VAL A 312 9.15 19.36 -28.64
CA VAL A 312 8.23 20.47 -28.33
C VAL A 312 8.90 21.49 -27.42
N LYS A 313 8.43 22.74 -27.45
CA LYS A 313 8.91 23.77 -26.51
C LYS A 313 8.37 23.49 -25.10
N GLU A 314 9.01 24.04 -24.09
CA GLU A 314 8.62 23.90 -22.69
C GLU A 314 7.14 24.19 -22.43
N GLU A 315 6.61 25.30 -22.94
CA GLU A 315 5.19 25.65 -22.77
C GLU A 315 4.23 24.67 -23.46
N GLU A 316 4.62 24.14 -24.61
CA GLU A 316 3.85 23.11 -25.31
C GLU A 316 3.91 21.78 -24.54
N PHE A 317 5.06 21.44 -23.96
CA PHE A 317 5.22 20.25 -23.11
C PHE A 317 4.34 20.33 -21.85
N LYS A 318 4.39 21.46 -21.13
CA LYS A 318 3.53 21.72 -19.97
C LYS A 318 2.04 21.70 -20.36
N LYS A 319 1.69 22.22 -21.53
CA LYS A 319 0.31 22.17 -22.05
C LYS A 319 -0.15 20.73 -22.25
N VAL A 320 0.67 19.88 -22.88
CA VAL A 320 0.34 18.47 -23.08
C VAL A 320 0.18 17.74 -21.74
N LEU A 321 1.05 18.00 -20.75
CA LEU A 321 0.88 17.45 -19.39
C LEU A 321 -0.44 17.84 -18.75
N ARG A 322 -0.86 19.11 -18.87
CA ARG A 322 -2.17 19.57 -18.38
C ARG A 322 -3.33 18.89 -19.09
N GLU A 323 -3.23 18.70 -20.40
CA GLU A 323 -4.22 17.98 -21.20
C GLU A 323 -4.32 16.50 -20.77
N ILE A 324 -3.19 15.85 -20.50
CA ILE A 324 -3.15 14.47 -19.98
C ILE A 324 -3.80 14.40 -18.60
N LEU A 325 -3.45 15.29 -17.66
CA LEU A 325 -4.08 15.36 -16.34
C LEU A 325 -5.60 15.57 -16.47
N GLY A 326 -6.03 16.50 -17.34
CA GLY A 326 -7.45 16.72 -17.61
C GLY A 326 -8.16 15.47 -18.17
N GLY A 327 -7.50 14.74 -19.09
CA GLY A 327 -7.99 13.48 -19.62
C GLY A 327 -8.15 12.40 -18.55
N LEU A 328 -7.11 12.20 -17.72
CA LEU A 328 -7.12 11.26 -16.60
C LEU A 328 -8.24 11.58 -15.60
N MET A 329 -8.40 12.87 -15.25
CA MET A 329 -9.47 13.31 -14.37
C MET A 329 -10.85 12.90 -14.92
N MET A 330 -11.10 13.14 -16.20
CA MET A 330 -12.38 12.77 -16.83
C MET A 330 -12.60 11.26 -16.87
N CYS A 331 -11.54 10.48 -17.16
CA CYS A 331 -11.61 9.02 -17.15
C CYS A 331 -11.95 8.48 -15.75
N LEU A 332 -11.30 9.00 -14.71
CA LEU A 332 -11.47 8.54 -13.33
C LEU A 332 -12.77 9.04 -12.69
N GLU A 333 -13.27 10.23 -13.05
CA GLU A 333 -14.59 10.72 -12.60
C GLU A 333 -15.73 9.81 -13.13
N GLY A 334 -15.55 9.21 -14.32
CA GLY A 334 -16.49 8.27 -14.92
C GLY A 334 -16.34 6.83 -14.43
N ASN A 335 -15.11 6.42 -14.10
CA ASN A 335 -14.79 5.06 -13.66
C ASN A 335 -13.62 5.08 -12.67
N ALA A 336 -13.93 5.21 -11.38
CA ALA A 336 -12.92 5.23 -10.33
C ALA A 336 -12.24 3.86 -10.18
N VAL A 337 -10.94 3.87 -9.96
CA VAL A 337 -10.15 2.65 -9.71
C VAL A 337 -9.96 2.50 -8.21
N SER A 338 -10.46 1.41 -7.62
CA SER A 338 -10.26 1.10 -6.20
C SER A 338 -9.34 -0.10 -6.07
N VAL A 339 -8.27 0.05 -5.29
CA VAL A 339 -7.33 -1.02 -4.97
C VAL A 339 -7.35 -1.23 -3.47
N SER A 340 -7.44 -2.48 -3.04
CA SER A 340 -7.30 -2.81 -1.62
C SER A 340 -6.26 -3.91 -1.42
N THR A 341 -5.49 -3.79 -0.35
CA THR A 341 -4.55 -4.81 0.09
C THR A 341 -4.89 -5.21 1.51
N ASN A 342 -4.83 -6.51 1.80
CA ASN A 342 -5.16 -7.06 3.10
C ASN A 342 -4.06 -8.04 3.49
N SER A 343 -3.45 -7.82 4.65
CA SER A 343 -2.44 -8.72 5.20
C SER A 343 -2.79 -9.10 6.63
N VAL A 344 -2.69 -10.39 6.94
CA VAL A 344 -2.80 -10.85 8.33
C VAL A 344 -1.57 -10.40 9.10
N VAL A 345 -1.78 -9.77 10.24
CA VAL A 345 -0.72 -9.41 11.17
C VAL A 345 -0.53 -10.57 12.12
N HIS A 346 0.54 -11.32 11.91
CA HIS A 346 1.00 -12.30 12.88
C HIS A 346 1.76 -11.55 13.96
N GLU A 347 1.47 -11.82 15.24
CA GLU A 347 2.36 -11.36 16.31
C GLU A 347 3.80 -11.82 15.97
N PRO A 348 4.81 -10.96 16.13
CA PRO A 348 6.16 -11.30 15.71
C PRO A 348 6.64 -12.57 16.42
N ILE A 349 7.11 -13.55 15.66
CA ILE A 349 8.00 -14.59 16.17
C ILE A 349 9.30 -13.88 16.56
N ALA A 350 9.39 -13.41 17.80
CA ALA A 350 10.61 -13.09 18.54
C ALA A 350 11.73 -12.38 17.74
N SER A 351 11.41 -11.33 17.00
CA SER A 351 12.40 -10.36 16.50
C SER A 351 11.78 -8.98 16.61
N ALA A 352 11.53 -8.56 17.85
CA ALA A 352 11.25 -7.17 18.14
C ALA A 352 12.39 -6.33 17.55
N SER A 353 12.06 -5.38 16.69
CA SER A 353 13.03 -4.41 16.21
C SER A 353 13.43 -3.57 17.42
N THR A 354 14.67 -3.71 17.89
CA THR A 354 15.21 -2.95 19.03
C THR A 354 15.39 -1.46 18.71
N LEU A 355 15.05 -1.04 17.49
CA LEU A 355 15.26 0.31 17.00
C LEU A 355 14.20 1.29 17.48
N LEU A 356 12.96 0.83 17.71
CA LEU A 356 11.86 1.65 18.26
C LEU A 356 11.58 1.35 19.74
N ASP A 357 12.33 0.43 20.35
CA ASP A 357 12.20 0.18 21.77
C ASP A 357 12.59 1.44 22.56
N PRO A 358 11.76 1.86 23.53
CA PRO A 358 12.12 2.97 24.40
C PRO A 358 13.42 2.65 25.16
N PRO A 359 14.25 3.66 25.47
CA PRO A 359 15.44 3.44 26.28
C PRO A 359 15.03 2.77 27.59
N SER A 360 15.68 1.66 27.93
CA SER A 360 15.47 1.01 29.21
C SER A 360 15.87 1.96 30.35
N PRO A 361 15.09 2.03 31.44
CA PRO A 361 15.31 2.98 32.53
C PRO A 361 16.61 2.77 33.32
#